data_AF-A0A7C3SBK6-F1
#
_entry.id   AF-A0A7C3SBK6-F1
#
_cell.length_a   1.000
_cell.length_b   1.000
_cell.length_c   1.000
_cell.angle_alpha   90.00
_cell.angle_beta   90.00
_cell.angle_gamma   90.00
#
_symmetry.space_group_name_H-M   'P 1'
#
loop_
_entity.id
_entity.type
_entity.pdbx_description
1 polymer ?
#
loop_
_entity_poly.entity_id
_entity_poly.type
_entity_poly.pdbx_seq_one_letter_code
_entity_poly.pdbx_strand_id
1 'polypeptide(L)'
;MKVKVGEFGQWVKETFVEADGVDLKGAKQIALAQSQLWAITHAGVVKFDGKSWCTANADWTEQPSLLLASRNGTIWVNAGEQIFLWDGTSWRTLDKPFKVSAWTEAEDGTVWLVAEGALWRYSGDWERVTRIPFNAEVRAIACWRNQVALATSFGFWFLQGKRFHFKELLKDFSPMPTNDVRDVAVDSFGHWWLATDRGLVLFADGDGWLHLTGKD
;
A
#
# COMPACT_ATOMS: atom_id res chain seq x y z
N MET A 1 18.76 24.90 43.41
CA MET A 1 18.72 23.82 42.40
C MET A 1 18.27 24.45 41.08
N LYS A 2 19.19 24.68 40.13
CA LYS A 2 18.84 25.28 38.83
C LYS A 2 18.27 24.18 37.94
N VAL A 3 16.99 24.30 37.58
CA VAL A 3 16.36 23.44 36.57
C VAL A 3 17.04 23.75 35.23
N LYS A 4 17.76 22.77 34.66
CA LYS A 4 18.17 22.80 33.26
C LYS A 4 16.95 22.35 32.45
N VAL A 5 16.33 23.29 31.74
CA VAL A 5 15.34 22.97 30.71
C VAL A 5 16.11 22.31 29.57
N GLY A 6 15.70 21.10 29.17
CA GLY A 6 16.36 20.34 28.10
C GLY A 6 16.14 20.99 26.73
N GLU A 7 17.15 20.93 25.87
CA GLU A 7 16.98 21.16 24.44
C GLU A 7 16.26 19.94 23.86
N PHE A 8 15.00 20.13 23.46
CA PHE A 8 14.26 19.10 22.74
C PHE A 8 14.54 19.29 21.24
N GLY A 9 14.99 18.23 20.58
CA GLY A 9 15.15 18.25 19.12
C GLY A 9 13.82 18.57 18.46
N GLN A 10 13.77 19.65 17.68
CA GLN A 10 12.58 20.02 16.92
C GLN A 10 12.73 19.49 15.50
N TRP A 11 11.70 18.82 15.00
CA TRP A 11 11.63 18.44 13.59
C TRP A 11 11.52 19.71 12.74
N VAL A 12 12.43 19.86 11.78
CA VAL A 12 12.36 20.91 10.76
C VAL A 12 11.67 20.33 9.53
N LYS A 13 10.69 21.07 8.99
CA LYS A 13 10.01 20.71 7.76
C LYS A 13 10.62 21.47 6.59
N GLU A 14 11.16 20.74 5.63
CA GLU A 14 11.47 21.26 4.31
C GLU A 14 10.32 20.98 3.34
N THR A 15 10.14 21.82 2.33
CA THR A 15 9.05 21.68 1.37
C THR A 15 9.61 21.77 -0.05
N PHE A 16 9.30 20.75 -0.84
CA PHE A 16 9.63 20.66 -2.26
C PHE A 16 8.32 20.79 -3.04
N VAL A 17 8.29 21.70 -4.02
CA VAL A 17 7.09 21.98 -4.83
C VAL A 17 7.29 21.69 -6.31
N GLU A 18 8.52 21.40 -6.73
CA GLU A 18 8.86 21.24 -8.15
C GLU A 18 9.93 20.15 -8.36
N ALA A 19 9.85 19.45 -9.48
CA ALA A 19 10.89 18.58 -10.04
C ALA A 19 11.03 18.86 -11.54
N ASP A 20 12.22 19.16 -12.04
CA ASP A 20 12.46 19.40 -13.48
C ASP A 20 11.48 20.41 -14.14
N GLY A 21 11.08 21.48 -13.45
CA GLY A 21 10.09 22.44 -13.97
C GLY A 21 8.63 22.03 -13.81
N VAL A 22 8.37 20.91 -13.11
CA VAL A 22 7.04 20.30 -12.97
C VAL A 22 6.54 20.41 -11.53
N ASP A 23 5.32 20.92 -11.33
CA ASP A 23 4.68 21.05 -10.01
C ASP A 23 4.41 19.67 -9.38
N LEU A 24 4.87 19.49 -8.15
CA LEU A 24 4.72 18.26 -7.35
C LEU A 24 3.45 18.23 -6.49
N LYS A 25 2.61 19.28 -6.55
CA LYS A 25 1.34 19.30 -5.82
C LYS A 25 0.46 18.12 -6.20
N GLY A 26 -0.30 17.64 -5.20
CA GLY A 26 -1.23 16.53 -5.39
C GLY A 26 -0.55 15.17 -5.52
N ALA A 27 0.61 14.98 -4.89
CA ALA A 27 1.21 13.66 -4.73
C ALA A 27 0.17 12.70 -4.10
N LYS A 28 -0.15 11.62 -4.82
CA LYS A 28 -1.19 10.66 -4.43
C LYS A 28 -0.63 9.52 -3.57
N GLN A 29 0.59 9.12 -3.85
CA GLN A 29 1.27 8.03 -3.17
C GLN A 29 2.76 8.30 -3.13
N ILE A 30 3.41 7.86 -2.04
CA ILE A 30 4.86 7.87 -1.87
C ILE A 30 5.33 6.48 -1.45
N ALA A 31 6.51 6.08 -1.89
CA ALA A 31 7.16 4.84 -1.51
C ALA A 31 8.66 5.06 -1.34
N LEU A 32 9.30 4.20 -0.53
CA LEU A 32 10.74 4.23 -0.30
C LEU A 32 11.37 2.94 -0.81
N ALA A 33 12.36 3.06 -1.70
CA ALA A 33 13.18 1.94 -2.17
C ALA A 33 14.65 2.31 -2.04
N GLN A 34 15.44 1.51 -1.32
CA GLN A 34 16.91 1.68 -1.21
C GLN A 34 17.35 3.14 -0.91
N SER A 35 16.66 3.82 0.01
CA SER A 35 16.90 5.23 0.38
C SER A 35 16.48 6.29 -0.66
N GLN A 36 15.82 5.89 -1.74
CA GLN A 36 15.21 6.79 -2.70
C GLN A 36 13.70 6.86 -2.46
N LEU A 37 13.17 8.08 -2.35
CA LEU A 37 11.72 8.27 -2.33
C LEU A 37 11.21 8.29 -3.76
N TRP A 38 10.05 7.71 -3.95
CA TRP A 38 9.32 7.68 -5.21
C TRP A 38 7.91 8.17 -4.94
N ALA A 39 7.36 8.97 -5.84
CA ALA A 39 6.00 9.46 -5.68
C ALA A 39 5.25 9.47 -7.02
N ILE A 40 3.94 9.25 -6.93
CA ILE A 40 3.00 9.50 -8.03
C ILE A 40 2.40 10.87 -7.83
N THR A 41 2.46 11.70 -8.86
CA THR A 41 1.93 13.07 -8.92
C THR A 41 1.00 13.23 -10.13
N HIS A 42 0.42 14.41 -10.32
CA HIS A 42 -0.35 14.72 -11.52
C HIS A 42 0.47 14.73 -12.82
N ALA A 43 1.80 14.83 -12.71
CA ALA A 43 2.70 14.86 -13.85
C ALA A 43 3.44 13.53 -14.09
N GLY A 44 3.05 12.48 -13.37
CA GLY A 44 3.64 11.15 -13.49
C GLY A 44 4.40 10.73 -12.24
N VAL A 45 5.45 9.96 -12.46
CA VAL A 45 6.29 9.38 -11.41
C VAL A 45 7.54 10.23 -11.23
N VAL A 46 7.83 10.59 -9.99
CA VAL A 46 9.03 11.34 -9.62
C VAL A 46 9.82 10.56 -8.58
N LYS A 47 11.13 10.77 -8.54
CA LYS A 47 12.04 10.19 -7.55
C LYS A 47 12.92 11.25 -6.89
N PHE A 48 13.26 11.04 -5.63
CA PHE A 48 14.12 11.90 -4.82
C PHE A 48 15.43 11.18 -4.54
N ASP A 49 16.54 11.83 -4.86
CA ASP A 49 17.90 11.28 -4.66
C ASP A 49 18.54 11.68 -3.32
N GLY A 50 17.79 12.35 -2.45
CA GLY A 50 18.28 12.90 -1.19
C GLY A 50 18.56 14.41 -1.24
N LYS A 51 18.56 15.02 -2.43
CA LYS A 51 18.77 16.47 -2.61
C LYS A 51 17.69 17.12 -3.47
N SER A 52 17.30 16.46 -4.55
CA SER A 52 16.36 17.00 -5.52
C SER A 52 15.40 15.93 -6.03
N TRP A 53 14.22 16.37 -6.44
CA TRP A 53 13.28 15.54 -7.16
C TRP A 53 13.55 15.61 -8.65
N CYS A 54 13.46 14.47 -9.33
CA CYS A 54 13.50 14.37 -10.79
C CYS A 54 12.40 13.46 -11.32
N THR A 55 12.01 13.70 -12.55
CA THR A 55 10.98 12.93 -13.26
C THR A 55 11.54 11.57 -13.65
N ALA A 56 10.75 10.51 -13.42
CA ALA A 56 11.10 9.13 -13.70
C ALA A 56 10.00 8.48 -14.55
N ASN A 57 9.55 9.18 -15.59
CA ASN A 57 8.44 8.72 -16.40
C ASN A 57 8.81 7.58 -17.37
N ALA A 58 7.84 6.74 -17.69
CA ALA A 58 7.89 5.75 -18.76
C ALA A 58 6.91 6.15 -19.87
N ASP A 59 6.88 5.38 -20.97
CA ASP A 59 5.99 5.61 -22.11
C ASP A 59 4.56 5.09 -21.84
N TRP A 60 3.95 5.50 -20.73
CA TRP A 60 2.56 5.13 -20.42
C TRP A 60 1.57 5.92 -21.27
N THR A 61 0.48 5.25 -21.65
CA THR A 61 -0.64 5.85 -22.40
C THR A 61 -1.69 6.47 -21.46
N GLU A 62 -1.76 5.99 -20.22
CA GLU A 62 -2.65 6.47 -19.16
C GLU A 62 -1.85 6.99 -17.96
N GLN A 63 -2.47 7.81 -17.12
CA GLN A 63 -1.80 8.35 -15.93
C GLN A 63 -1.53 7.24 -14.90
N PRO A 64 -0.34 7.23 -14.25
CA PRO A 64 -0.04 6.27 -13.21
C PRO A 64 -0.98 6.44 -12.00
N SER A 65 -1.45 5.31 -11.48
CA SER A 65 -2.46 5.23 -10.42
C SER A 65 -1.92 4.67 -9.11
N LEU A 66 -0.98 3.71 -9.17
CA LEU A 66 -0.43 3.02 -8.00
C LEU A 66 1.07 2.78 -8.14
N LEU A 67 1.75 2.81 -6.99
CA LEU A 67 3.18 2.62 -6.81
C LEU A 67 3.44 1.48 -5.81
N LEU A 68 4.39 0.61 -6.09
CA LEU A 68 4.97 -0.33 -5.12
C LEU A 68 6.49 -0.25 -5.20
N ALA A 69 7.13 0.05 -4.08
CA ALA A 69 8.57 -0.13 -3.91
C ALA A 69 8.83 -1.54 -3.38
N SER A 70 9.38 -2.42 -4.21
CA SER A 70 9.82 -3.74 -3.77
C SER A 70 11.09 -3.66 -2.93
N ARG A 71 11.26 -4.61 -2.01
CA ARG A 71 12.46 -4.78 -1.16
C ARG A 71 13.74 -4.93 -1.96
N ASN A 72 13.65 -5.53 -3.15
CA ASN A 72 14.79 -5.68 -4.06
C ASN A 72 15.19 -4.38 -4.80
N GLY A 73 14.47 -3.27 -4.59
CA GLY A 73 14.69 -1.99 -5.26
C GLY A 73 13.88 -1.76 -6.53
N THR A 74 13.14 -2.77 -7.01
CA THR A 74 12.26 -2.63 -8.18
C THR A 74 11.11 -1.70 -7.84
N ILE A 75 10.80 -0.76 -8.73
CA ILE A 75 9.60 0.07 -8.61
C ILE A 75 8.54 -0.45 -9.57
N TRP A 76 7.35 -0.75 -9.04
CA TRP A 76 6.20 -1.11 -9.83
C TRP A 76 5.27 0.07 -9.94
N VAL A 77 4.78 0.32 -11.15
CA VAL A 77 3.82 1.37 -11.44
C VAL A 77 2.66 0.77 -12.23
N ASN A 78 1.44 0.95 -11.73
CA ASN A 78 0.25 0.67 -12.50
C ASN A 78 -0.18 1.96 -13.19
N ALA A 79 -0.42 1.90 -14.50
CA ALA A 79 -0.91 3.01 -15.30
C ALA A 79 -1.97 2.47 -16.27
N GLY A 80 -3.23 2.83 -16.04
CA GLY A 80 -4.35 2.22 -16.74
C GLY A 80 -4.43 0.71 -16.49
N GLU A 81 -4.41 -0.05 -17.57
CA GLU A 81 -4.35 -1.51 -17.51
C GLU A 81 -2.91 -2.06 -17.55
N GLN A 82 -1.86 -1.23 -17.58
CA GLN A 82 -0.48 -1.72 -17.71
C GLN A 82 0.27 -1.68 -16.37
N ILE A 83 1.21 -2.61 -16.20
CA ILE A 83 2.17 -2.62 -15.08
C ILE A 83 3.58 -2.43 -15.64
N PHE A 84 4.27 -1.42 -15.14
CA PHE A 84 5.64 -1.06 -15.50
C PHE A 84 6.57 -1.35 -14.32
N LEU A 85 7.77 -1.83 -14.62
CA LEU A 85 8.83 -2.13 -13.66
C LEU A 85 10.06 -1.30 -13.97
N TRP A 86 10.57 -0.58 -12.98
CA TRP A 86 11.88 0.06 -13.01
C TRP A 86 12.91 -0.83 -12.34
N ASP A 87 13.96 -1.21 -13.06
CA ASP A 87 15.03 -2.09 -12.56
C ASP A 87 16.22 -1.34 -11.94
N GLY A 88 16.13 -0.01 -11.84
CA GLY A 88 17.25 0.86 -11.44
C GLY A 88 17.82 1.66 -12.61
N THR A 89 17.63 1.18 -13.84
CA THR A 89 18.21 1.75 -15.07
C THR A 89 17.18 2.04 -16.15
N SER A 90 16.17 1.18 -16.30
CA SER A 90 15.18 1.27 -17.37
C SER A 90 13.81 0.77 -16.93
N TRP A 91 12.79 1.21 -17.68
CA TRP A 91 11.43 0.71 -17.55
C TRP A 91 11.20 -0.48 -18.47
N ARG A 92 10.47 -1.48 -17.98
CA ARG A 92 9.89 -2.56 -18.78
C ARG A 92 8.44 -2.81 -18.41
N THR A 93 7.64 -3.30 -19.34
CA THR A 93 6.23 -3.63 -19.11
C THR A 93 6.06 -5.12 -18.83
N LEU A 94 5.14 -5.49 -17.94
CA LEU A 94 4.76 -6.88 -17.72
C LEU A 94 3.66 -7.33 -18.69
N ASP A 95 3.77 -8.59 -19.12
CA ASP A 95 2.78 -9.26 -19.95
C ASP A 95 1.53 -9.60 -19.12
N LYS A 96 0.56 -8.68 -19.11
CA LYS A 96 -0.89 -8.86 -18.92
C LYS A 96 -1.50 -7.53 -18.48
N PRO A 97 -2.64 -7.13 -19.09
CA PRO A 97 -3.32 -5.95 -18.63
C PRO A 97 -4.01 -6.22 -17.29
N PHE A 98 -3.63 -5.49 -16.24
CA PHE A 98 -4.35 -5.43 -14.98
C PHE A 98 -4.58 -3.97 -14.61
N LYS A 99 -5.85 -3.59 -14.45
CA LYS A 99 -6.17 -2.43 -13.62
C LYS A 99 -6.07 -2.86 -12.16
N VAL A 100 -4.98 -2.47 -11.51
CA VAL A 100 -4.70 -2.86 -10.13
C VAL A 100 -5.47 -1.93 -9.19
N SER A 101 -6.15 -2.49 -8.19
CA SER A 101 -6.79 -1.70 -7.13
C SER A 101 -5.92 -1.59 -5.87
N ALA A 102 -5.18 -2.64 -5.55
CA ALA A 102 -4.23 -2.66 -4.44
C ALA A 102 -3.17 -3.75 -4.64
N TRP A 103 -1.97 -3.53 -4.11
CA TRP A 103 -0.89 -4.52 -4.11
C TRP A 103 0.01 -4.45 -2.86
N THR A 104 0.71 -5.54 -2.59
CA THR A 104 1.73 -5.63 -1.53
C THR A 104 2.76 -6.68 -1.91
N GLU A 105 3.98 -6.52 -1.42
CA GLU A 105 5.01 -7.55 -1.54
C GLU A 105 5.00 -8.41 -0.26
N ALA A 106 5.09 -9.74 -0.41
CA ALA A 106 5.32 -10.69 0.68
C ALA A 106 6.82 -10.86 0.97
N GLU A 107 7.18 -11.38 2.15
CA GLU A 107 8.58 -11.48 2.60
C GLU A 107 9.49 -12.27 1.63
N ASP A 108 8.92 -13.21 0.89
CA ASP A 108 9.61 -14.02 -0.13
C ASP A 108 9.77 -13.31 -1.49
N GLY A 109 9.31 -12.06 -1.61
CA GLY A 109 9.33 -11.28 -2.85
C GLY A 109 8.12 -11.49 -3.76
N THR A 110 7.16 -12.34 -3.38
CA THR A 110 5.92 -12.52 -4.13
C THR A 110 5.08 -11.24 -4.05
N VAL A 111 4.69 -10.69 -5.20
CA VAL A 111 3.77 -9.53 -5.25
C VAL A 111 2.34 -10.05 -5.29
N TRP A 112 1.55 -9.71 -4.28
CA TRP A 112 0.12 -9.94 -4.22
C TRP A 112 -0.62 -8.71 -4.70
N LEU A 113 -1.66 -8.91 -5.52
CA LEU A 113 -2.47 -7.80 -6.00
C LEU A 113 -3.92 -8.19 -6.22
N VAL A 114 -4.80 -7.18 -6.17
CA VAL A 114 -6.19 -7.31 -6.58
C VAL A 114 -6.36 -6.61 -7.93
N ALA A 115 -6.89 -7.37 -8.89
CA ALA A 115 -7.22 -6.88 -10.22
C ALA A 115 -8.33 -7.77 -10.82
N GLU A 116 -9.21 -7.18 -11.63
CA GLU A 116 -10.25 -7.90 -12.37
C GLU A 116 -11.15 -8.78 -11.47
N GLY A 117 -11.49 -8.29 -10.27
CA GLY A 117 -12.33 -9.03 -9.32
C GLY A 117 -11.70 -10.31 -8.76
N ALA A 118 -10.37 -10.43 -8.81
CA ALA A 118 -9.64 -11.57 -8.27
C ALA A 118 -8.39 -11.15 -7.51
N LEU A 119 -7.96 -12.03 -6.61
CA LEU A 119 -6.64 -11.96 -5.98
C LEU A 119 -5.65 -12.73 -6.84
N TRP A 120 -4.57 -12.06 -7.22
CA TRP A 120 -3.46 -12.58 -8.00
C TRP A 120 -2.19 -12.55 -7.18
N ARG A 121 -1.23 -13.40 -7.56
CA ARG A 121 0.16 -13.29 -7.12
C ARG A 121 1.11 -13.39 -8.30
N TYR A 122 2.26 -12.74 -8.17
CA TYR A 122 3.36 -12.77 -9.13
C TYR A 122 4.67 -13.16 -8.46
N SER A 123 5.29 -14.22 -8.97
CA SER A 123 6.61 -14.71 -8.57
C SER A 123 7.40 -15.15 -9.81
N GLY A 124 7.42 -14.29 -10.83
CA GLY A 124 7.99 -14.57 -12.17
C GLY A 124 6.93 -14.91 -13.22
N ASP A 125 5.79 -15.45 -12.79
CA ASP A 125 4.59 -15.64 -13.63
C ASP A 125 3.32 -15.33 -12.82
N TRP A 126 2.23 -15.07 -13.52
CA TRP A 126 0.94 -14.68 -12.95
C TRP A 126 0.09 -15.89 -12.55
N GLU A 127 -0.30 -15.95 -11.29
CA GLU A 127 -1.24 -16.93 -10.77
C GLU A 127 -2.49 -16.27 -10.20
N ARG A 128 -3.66 -16.69 -10.67
CA ARG A 128 -4.93 -16.31 -10.03
C ARG A 128 -5.17 -17.20 -8.82
N VAL A 129 -5.11 -16.64 -7.63
CA VAL A 129 -5.28 -17.40 -6.38
C VAL A 129 -6.76 -17.73 -6.14
N THR A 130 -7.62 -16.71 -6.18
CA THR A 130 -9.06 -16.89 -6.00
C THR A 130 -9.84 -15.69 -6.52
N ARG A 131 -11.15 -15.83 -6.73
CA ARG A 131 -12.04 -14.70 -7.03
C ARG A 131 -12.39 -13.98 -5.74
N ILE A 132 -12.58 -12.67 -5.84
CA ILE A 132 -13.12 -11.86 -4.74
C ILE A 132 -14.62 -12.21 -4.61
N PRO A 133 -15.09 -12.72 -3.46
CA PRO A 133 -16.47 -13.21 -3.31
C PRO A 133 -17.47 -12.11 -2.93
N PHE A 134 -17.02 -10.87 -2.81
CA PHE A 134 -17.80 -9.73 -2.32
C PHE A 134 -17.81 -8.58 -3.33
N ASN A 135 -18.84 -7.72 -3.23
CA ASN A 135 -18.96 -6.52 -4.06
C ASN A 135 -18.62 -5.27 -3.24
N ALA A 136 -17.33 -5.07 -2.99
CA ALA A 136 -16.80 -3.93 -2.26
C ALA A 136 -15.50 -3.44 -2.92
N GLU A 137 -15.26 -2.13 -2.86
CA GLU A 137 -14.01 -1.54 -3.33
C GLU A 137 -12.87 -2.01 -2.42
N VAL A 138 -11.88 -2.69 -2.98
CA VAL A 138 -10.63 -2.99 -2.27
C VAL A 138 -9.76 -1.75 -2.30
N ARG A 139 -9.46 -1.21 -1.12
CA ARG A 139 -8.70 0.04 -0.94
C ARG A 139 -7.23 -0.19 -0.63
N ALA A 140 -6.94 -1.25 0.13
CA ALA A 140 -5.59 -1.64 0.47
C ALA A 140 -5.50 -3.16 0.71
N ILE A 141 -4.28 -3.67 0.58
CA ILE A 141 -3.91 -5.06 0.82
C ILE A 141 -2.64 -5.08 1.66
N ALA A 142 -2.61 -5.98 2.64
CA ALA A 142 -1.41 -6.26 3.43
C ALA A 142 -1.19 -7.76 3.48
N CYS A 143 0.08 -8.15 3.62
CA CYS A 143 0.47 -9.54 3.71
C CYS A 143 1.43 -9.73 4.88
N TRP A 144 1.17 -10.76 5.68
CA TRP A 144 2.07 -11.20 6.74
C TRP A 144 2.18 -12.72 6.70
N ARG A 145 3.42 -13.20 6.52
CA ARG A 145 3.71 -14.61 6.20
C ARG A 145 2.89 -15.03 4.96
N ASN A 146 1.97 -15.98 5.12
CA ASN A 146 1.08 -16.47 4.06
C ASN A 146 -0.37 -16.00 4.24
N GLN A 147 -0.62 -15.03 5.12
CA GLN A 147 -1.94 -14.43 5.31
C GLN A 147 -2.02 -13.12 4.54
N VAL A 148 -3.02 -13.03 3.67
CA VAL A 148 -3.31 -11.83 2.89
C VAL A 148 -4.59 -11.23 3.44
N ALA A 149 -4.61 -9.93 3.65
CA ALA A 149 -5.79 -9.24 4.13
C ALA A 149 -6.12 -8.01 3.29
N LEU A 150 -7.41 -7.69 3.20
CA LEU A 150 -7.96 -6.63 2.37
C LEU A 150 -8.76 -5.66 3.22
N ALA A 151 -8.38 -4.39 3.16
CA ALA A 151 -9.22 -3.27 3.60
C ALA A 151 -10.16 -2.90 2.46
N THR A 152 -11.45 -2.77 2.76
CA THR A 152 -12.46 -2.51 1.74
C THR A 152 -13.47 -1.46 2.19
N SER A 153 -14.26 -0.93 1.24
CA SER A 153 -15.41 -0.07 1.54
C SER A 153 -16.51 -0.77 2.35
N PHE A 154 -16.48 -2.10 2.49
CA PHE A 154 -17.42 -2.86 3.28
C PHE A 154 -16.76 -4.11 3.90
N GLY A 155 -16.20 -3.93 5.08
CA GLY A 155 -15.58 -4.97 5.88
C GLY A 155 -14.07 -5.07 5.71
N PHE A 156 -13.49 -5.81 6.63
CA PHE A 156 -12.12 -6.27 6.56
C PHE A 156 -12.10 -7.76 6.21
N TRP A 157 -11.24 -8.20 5.29
CA TRP A 157 -11.29 -9.56 4.75
C TRP A 157 -9.93 -10.24 4.82
N PHE A 158 -9.88 -11.49 5.30
CA PHE A 158 -8.65 -12.29 5.37
C PHE A 158 -8.73 -13.51 4.46
N LEU A 159 -7.68 -13.77 3.70
CA LEU A 159 -7.48 -15.01 2.98
C LEU A 159 -7.00 -16.10 3.96
N GLN A 160 -7.72 -17.22 4.04
CA GLN A 160 -7.38 -18.31 4.95
C GLN A 160 -7.67 -19.70 4.38
N GLY A 161 -7.08 -20.71 5.04
CA GLY A 161 -7.34 -22.13 4.80
C GLY A 161 -6.44 -22.78 3.73
N LYS A 162 -6.43 -24.12 3.72
CA LYS A 162 -5.72 -24.93 2.71
C LYS A 162 -6.36 -24.83 1.31
N ARG A 163 -7.65 -24.51 1.28
CA ARG A 163 -8.38 -24.04 0.11
C ARG A 163 -8.72 -22.59 0.40
N PHE A 164 -8.03 -21.68 -0.28
CA PHE A 164 -8.13 -20.27 -0.03
C PHE A 164 -9.58 -19.77 -0.17
N HIS A 165 -10.08 -19.19 0.91
CA HIS A 165 -11.35 -18.47 0.93
C HIS A 165 -11.18 -17.22 1.80
N PHE A 166 -11.99 -16.21 1.53
CA PHE A 166 -12.02 -15.01 2.36
C PHE A 166 -12.94 -15.20 3.56
N LYS A 167 -12.46 -14.82 4.73
CA LYS A 167 -13.24 -14.63 5.95
C LYS A 167 -13.43 -13.14 6.17
N GLU A 168 -14.66 -12.74 6.46
CA GLU A 168 -15.04 -11.36 6.72
C GLU A 168 -14.98 -11.01 8.21
N LEU A 169 -14.64 -9.77 8.49
CA LEU A 169 -14.89 -9.08 9.74
C LEU A 169 -15.71 -7.83 9.43
N LEU A 170 -16.96 -7.88 9.86
CA LEU A 170 -17.95 -6.83 9.70
C LEU A 170 -18.31 -6.26 11.07
N LYS A 171 -18.67 -4.99 11.13
CA LYS A 171 -19.18 -4.28 12.30
C LYS A 171 -20.28 -5.04 13.03
N ASP A 172 -21.20 -5.67 12.30
CA ASP A 172 -22.36 -6.34 12.92
C ASP A 172 -21.97 -7.64 13.64
N PHE A 173 -20.79 -8.18 13.35
CA PHE A 173 -20.30 -9.47 13.85
C PHE A 173 -18.91 -9.36 14.52
N SER A 174 -18.43 -8.14 14.75
CA SER A 174 -17.14 -7.87 15.38
C SER A 174 -17.16 -6.54 16.14
N PRO A 175 -16.19 -6.29 17.02
CA PRO A 175 -16.03 -4.99 17.68
C PRO A 175 -15.69 -3.81 16.76
N MET A 176 -15.55 -4.01 15.44
CA MET A 176 -15.27 -2.93 14.49
C MET A 176 -16.29 -1.79 14.60
N PRO A 177 -15.86 -0.52 14.66
CA PRO A 177 -16.78 0.62 14.79
C PRO A 177 -17.58 0.92 13.51
N THR A 178 -17.12 0.41 12.36
CA THR A 178 -17.60 0.71 11.01
C THR A 178 -17.19 -0.40 10.04
N ASN A 179 -17.88 -0.50 8.90
CA ASN A 179 -17.47 -1.38 7.80
C ASN A 179 -16.54 -0.67 6.79
N ASP A 180 -16.38 0.66 6.86
CA ASP A 180 -15.55 1.38 5.89
C ASP A 180 -14.08 1.41 6.34
N VAL A 181 -13.31 0.43 5.86
CA VAL A 181 -11.89 0.27 6.18
C VAL A 181 -11.06 0.87 5.06
N ARG A 182 -10.37 1.97 5.38
CA ARG A 182 -9.65 2.82 4.43
C ARG A 182 -8.28 2.29 4.06
N ASP A 183 -7.59 1.69 5.02
CA ASP A 183 -6.23 1.17 4.84
C ASP A 183 -5.94 0.05 5.83
N VAL A 184 -4.92 -0.76 5.52
CA VAL A 184 -4.41 -1.81 6.39
C VAL A 184 -2.88 -1.88 6.36
N ALA A 185 -2.28 -1.95 7.55
CA ALA A 185 -0.89 -2.31 7.74
C ALA A 185 -0.79 -3.50 8.70
N VAL A 186 0.35 -4.19 8.67
CA VAL A 186 0.65 -5.29 9.59
C VAL A 186 2.04 -5.10 10.17
N ASP A 187 2.17 -5.26 11.48
CA ASP A 187 3.45 -5.11 12.16
C ASP A 187 4.24 -6.44 12.22
N SER A 188 5.47 -6.39 12.73
CA SER A 188 6.36 -7.56 12.83
C SER A 188 5.86 -8.64 13.78
N PHE A 189 4.90 -8.33 14.65
CA PHE A 189 4.26 -9.29 15.57
C PHE A 189 3.03 -9.95 14.94
N GLY A 190 2.57 -9.46 13.79
CA GLY A 190 1.38 -9.94 13.10
C GLY A 190 0.10 -9.25 13.56
N HIS A 191 0.19 -8.09 14.22
CA HIS A 191 -1.01 -7.30 14.49
C HIS A 191 -1.38 -6.46 13.27
N TRP A 192 -2.68 -6.44 12.97
CA TRP A 192 -3.24 -5.73 11.83
C TRP A 192 -3.78 -4.38 12.30
N TRP A 193 -3.23 -3.32 11.74
CA TRP A 193 -3.59 -1.93 11.98
C TRP A 193 -4.55 -1.47 10.88
N LEU A 194 -5.80 -1.21 11.24
CA LEU A 194 -6.86 -0.83 10.31
C LEU A 194 -7.20 0.64 10.48
N ALA A 195 -6.96 1.43 9.44
CA ALA A 195 -7.51 2.79 9.38
C ALA A 195 -8.96 2.71 8.92
N THR A 196 -9.89 3.27 9.69
CA THR A 196 -11.32 3.29 9.36
C THR A 196 -11.85 4.71 9.30
N ASP A 197 -13.04 4.92 8.75
CA ASP A 197 -13.71 6.23 8.79
C ASP A 197 -14.12 6.66 10.22
N ARG A 198 -13.95 5.78 11.22
CA ARG A 198 -14.27 6.00 12.64
C ARG A 198 -13.08 5.87 13.58
N GLY A 199 -11.85 5.90 13.07
CA GLY A 199 -10.62 5.83 13.86
C GLY A 199 -9.77 4.59 13.56
N LEU A 200 -8.82 4.31 14.43
CA LEU A 200 -7.85 3.22 14.27
C LEU A 200 -8.30 1.98 15.03
N VAL A 201 -8.13 0.82 14.41
CA VAL A 201 -8.42 -0.49 15.02
C VAL A 201 -7.16 -1.35 14.97
N LEU A 202 -6.78 -1.94 16.10
CA LEU A 202 -5.73 -2.94 16.19
C LEU A 202 -6.35 -4.33 16.37
N PHE A 203 -6.04 -5.23 15.46
CA PHE A 203 -6.48 -6.62 15.49
C PHE A 203 -5.28 -7.56 15.69
N ALA A 204 -5.25 -8.23 16.85
CA ALA A 204 -4.28 -9.26 17.20
C ALA A 204 -4.97 -10.63 17.17
N ASP A 205 -4.43 -11.57 16.39
CA ASP A 205 -4.97 -12.93 16.32
C ASP A 205 -4.62 -13.68 17.62
N GLY A 206 -5.58 -13.83 18.53
CA GLY A 206 -5.43 -14.61 19.78
C GLY A 206 -5.93 -13.91 21.06
N ASP A 207 -5.79 -12.59 21.19
CA ASP A 207 -5.99 -11.89 22.48
C ASP A 207 -7.07 -10.78 22.45
N GLY A 208 -7.75 -10.57 21.33
CA GLY A 208 -8.84 -9.61 21.19
C GLY A 208 -8.42 -8.24 20.62
N TRP A 209 -9.43 -7.39 20.40
CA TRP A 209 -9.30 -6.11 19.70
C TRP A 209 -8.88 -4.99 20.65
N LEU A 210 -7.96 -4.13 20.20
CA LEU A 210 -7.72 -2.83 20.84
C LEU A 210 -8.20 -1.72 19.90
N HIS A 211 -9.18 -0.94 20.37
CA HIS A 211 -9.65 0.26 19.68
C HIS A 211 -8.99 1.47 20.32
N LEU A 212 -8.28 2.26 19.52
CA LEU A 212 -7.81 3.58 19.95
C LEU A 212 -8.74 4.61 19.34
N THR A 213 -9.63 5.15 20.16
CA THR A 213 -10.39 6.33 19.76
C THR A 213 -9.50 7.53 20.04
N GLY A 214 -9.41 8.51 19.14
CA GLY A 214 -8.57 9.70 19.35
C GLY A 214 -8.98 10.59 20.55
N LYS A 215 -9.76 10.06 21.49
CA LYS A 215 -10.12 10.62 22.80
C LYS A 215 -9.31 10.00 23.95
N ASP A 216 -8.56 8.94 23.70
CA ASP A 216 -7.76 8.19 24.69
C ASP A 216 -6.40 8.82 24.95
#